data_AF-A0A7S3IES9-F1
#
_entry.id   AF-A0A7S3IES9-F1
#
_cell.length_a   1.000
_cell.length_b   1.000
_cell.length_c   1.000
_cell.angle_alpha   90.00
_cell.angle_beta   90.00
_cell.angle_gamma   90.00
#
_symmetry.space_group_name_H-M   'P 1'
#
loop_
_entity.id
_entity.type
_entity.pdbx_description
1 polymer ?
#
loop_
_entity_poly.entity_id
_entity_poly.type
_entity_poly.pdbx_seq_one_letter_code
_entity_poly.pdbx_strand_id
1 'polypeptide(L)'
;MIHERKGSRTFKTNKQELFSADHSKKENLLTTTGGASKMTVEDRGDLEIKPSSLVMSPGGDMRRTFFNRTFSPLGKGSLRGSIFALTASAVGSGVLSLPYVLYLNGWALGLFFIFLGQSAAQISLRMLAHIACTHEIPNFSKITIKAGGKGLNLLLSIMILVFMFGACISYQIIMTSLLQYVFKQFEVTWVDVYGWPFKIIQSGFIALCILFPLSMKRDMSAFRYASLLSLASLFYTAIVLIAEMPAYYKENEPTAITSPAYLDWNIFTGASMTFYAYQCQVQMLPIHSELVNPEYRRITKVINRAILSDFSFYVVIATVGYFSSFQDTAAIVLERKRLPGQTGPDVFVLVAICGVILTIILAFPLSWNPTRQQ
;
A
#
# COMPACT_ATOMS: atom_id res chain seq x y z
N MET A 1 -54.08 56.76 13.65
CA MET A 1 -53.12 55.72 14.08
C MET A 1 -53.16 54.63 12.99
N ILE A 2 -52.30 54.58 11.96
CA ILE A 2 -50.82 54.45 11.90
C ILE A 2 -50.39 53.13 12.60
N HIS A 3 -49.67 52.13 12.04
CA HIS A 3 -48.73 52.01 10.90
C HIS A 3 -48.60 50.53 10.40
N GLU A 4 -48.22 50.35 9.12
CA GLU A 4 -47.21 49.43 8.48
C GLU A 4 -46.81 48.05 9.10
N ARG A 5 -46.46 46.96 8.38
CA ARG A 5 -45.52 46.78 7.22
C ARG A 5 -45.63 45.33 6.65
N LYS A 6 -45.77 45.15 5.33
CA LYS A 6 -44.82 44.64 4.29
C LYS A 6 -44.30 43.18 4.35
N GLY A 7 -44.43 42.47 3.20
CA GLY A 7 -43.31 41.72 2.61
C GLY A 7 -43.61 40.37 1.94
N SER A 8 -44.10 40.36 0.70
CA SER A 8 -44.08 39.21 -0.24
C SER A 8 -43.00 39.46 -1.29
N ARG A 9 -42.14 38.46 -1.60
CA ARG A 9 -41.38 38.41 -2.87
C ARG A 9 -40.84 37.02 -3.20
N THR A 10 -41.19 36.63 -4.41
CA THR A 10 -40.92 35.44 -5.21
C THR A 10 -39.45 35.29 -5.60
N PHE A 11 -38.91 34.09 -5.42
CA PHE A 11 -37.55 33.66 -5.78
C PHE A 11 -37.61 32.97 -7.16
N LYS A 12 -37.40 33.70 -8.27
CA LYS A 12 -37.18 33.10 -9.62
C LYS A 12 -36.80 34.15 -10.69
N THR A 13 -35.69 34.86 -10.53
CA THR A 13 -35.07 35.63 -11.63
C THR A 13 -33.64 36.01 -11.25
N ASN A 14 -32.64 35.16 -11.51
CA ASN A 14 -31.24 35.59 -11.48
C ASN A 14 -30.22 34.63 -12.15
N LYS A 15 -30.61 33.92 -13.22
CA LYS A 15 -29.66 33.08 -14.00
C LYS A 15 -29.59 33.40 -15.50
N GLN A 16 -30.42 34.32 -16.00
CA GLN A 16 -30.42 34.73 -17.41
C GLN A 16 -29.67 36.03 -17.68
N GLU A 17 -29.39 36.87 -16.67
CA GLU A 17 -28.68 38.14 -16.89
C GLU A 17 -27.15 38.00 -16.92
N LEU A 18 -26.58 36.91 -16.37
CA LEU A 18 -25.12 36.72 -16.37
C LEU A 18 -24.56 36.20 -17.71
N PHE A 19 -25.41 35.65 -18.58
CA PHE A 19 -24.99 35.14 -19.91
C PHE A 19 -25.10 36.21 -21.02
N SER A 20 -25.87 37.27 -20.81
CA SER A 20 -26.11 38.31 -21.82
C SER A 20 -25.08 39.44 -21.79
N ALA A 21 -24.35 39.61 -20.67
CA ALA A 21 -23.36 40.68 -20.52
C ALA A 21 -22.04 40.42 -21.28
N ASP A 22 -21.72 39.16 -21.58
CA ASP A 22 -20.45 38.80 -22.23
C ASP A 22 -20.52 38.87 -23.77
N HIS A 23 -21.74 38.86 -24.34
CA HIS A 23 -21.95 38.96 -25.79
C HIS A 23 -21.92 40.40 -26.31
N SER A 24 -22.31 41.38 -25.50
CA SER A 24 -22.33 42.80 -25.91
C SER A 24 -20.92 43.40 -26.09
N LYS A 25 -19.89 42.79 -25.51
CA LYS A 25 -18.50 43.30 -25.62
C LYS A 25 -17.77 42.85 -26.89
N LYS A 26 -18.35 41.94 -27.69
CA LYS A 26 -17.74 41.42 -28.93
C LYS A 26 -18.24 42.10 -30.22
N GLU A 27 -19.28 42.93 -30.16
CA GLU A 27 -19.88 43.56 -31.35
C GLU A 27 -19.34 44.95 -31.70
N ASN A 28 -18.46 45.55 -30.88
CA ASN A 28 -17.97 46.92 -31.10
C ASN A 28 -16.64 47.05 -31.88
N LEU A 29 -16.18 46.02 -32.61
CA LEU A 29 -14.92 46.12 -33.38
C LEU A 29 -15.02 45.71 -34.85
N LEU A 30 -16.22 45.72 -35.43
CA LEU A 30 -16.44 45.42 -36.85
C LEU A 30 -17.36 46.48 -37.45
N THR A 31 -16.79 47.61 -37.87
CA THR A 31 -17.39 48.47 -38.91
C THR A 31 -16.33 49.39 -39.51
N THR A 32 -16.43 49.60 -40.83
CA THR A 32 -15.71 50.57 -41.70
C THR A 32 -14.22 50.26 -41.99
N THR A 33 -13.70 50.13 -43.22
CA THR A 33 -14.08 50.36 -44.63
C THR A 33 -13.16 49.43 -45.47
N GLY A 34 -13.51 48.80 -46.60
CA GLY A 34 -13.97 49.32 -47.89
C GLY A 34 -12.82 49.31 -48.92
N GLY A 35 -12.86 48.44 -49.95
CA GLY A 35 -12.03 48.58 -51.17
C GLY A 35 -11.51 47.29 -51.81
N ALA A 36 -11.95 47.00 -53.03
CA ALA A 36 -11.63 45.80 -53.82
C ALA A 36 -10.35 45.94 -54.66
N SER A 37 -9.61 44.84 -54.86
CA SER A 37 -9.01 44.48 -56.16
C SER A 37 -8.49 43.03 -56.17
N LYS A 38 -8.86 42.27 -57.21
CA LYS A 38 -8.30 40.96 -57.55
C LYS A 38 -7.03 41.16 -58.38
N MET A 39 -5.92 40.50 -58.04
CA MET A 39 -4.91 40.12 -59.03
C MET A 39 -4.22 38.81 -58.59
N THR A 40 -4.36 37.82 -59.47
CA THR A 40 -3.72 36.49 -59.50
C THR A 40 -2.20 36.59 -59.65
N VAL A 41 -1.43 35.83 -58.87
CA VAL A 41 -0.18 35.16 -59.29
C VAL A 41 0.03 33.91 -58.44
N GLU A 42 0.13 32.77 -59.13
CA GLU A 42 0.55 31.46 -58.62
C GLU A 42 2.04 31.42 -58.25
N ASP A 43 2.34 30.46 -57.40
CA ASP A 43 3.62 29.73 -57.27
C ASP A 43 4.65 30.21 -56.22
N ARG A 44 4.53 29.56 -55.05
CA ARG A 44 5.59 28.95 -54.22
C ARG A 44 6.93 29.68 -54.11
N GLY A 45 7.08 30.39 -53.00
CA GLY A 45 8.37 30.75 -52.39
C GLY A 45 8.16 31.22 -50.95
N ASP A 46 8.62 30.40 -50.01
CA ASP A 46 9.05 30.74 -48.64
C ASP A 46 8.06 31.54 -47.76
N LEU A 47 7.12 30.82 -47.14
CA LEU A 47 6.47 31.28 -45.92
C LEU A 47 7.48 31.27 -44.77
N GLU A 48 8.03 32.45 -44.45
CA GLU A 48 8.66 32.73 -43.17
C GLU A 48 7.67 32.39 -42.03
N ILE A 49 7.85 31.21 -41.44
CA ILE A 49 7.17 30.82 -40.22
C ILE A 49 7.72 31.72 -39.11
N LYS A 50 6.99 32.78 -38.76
CA LYS A 50 7.19 33.45 -37.46
C LYS A 50 7.10 32.37 -36.39
N PRO A 51 8.14 32.14 -35.57
CA PRO A 51 8.06 31.15 -34.51
C PRO A 51 6.96 31.64 -33.56
N SER A 52 5.87 30.89 -33.51
CA SER A 52 4.92 31.01 -32.43
C SER A 52 5.72 30.79 -31.15
N SER A 53 5.82 31.84 -30.34
CA SER A 53 6.43 31.79 -29.02
C SER A 53 5.57 30.91 -28.13
N LEU A 54 5.68 29.59 -28.30
CA LEU A 54 5.42 28.62 -27.26
C LEU A 54 6.38 29.01 -26.14
N VAL A 55 5.85 29.72 -25.15
CA VAL A 55 6.53 29.91 -23.87
C VAL A 55 6.66 28.52 -23.27
N MET A 56 7.75 27.84 -23.61
CA MET A 56 8.19 26.66 -22.90
C MET A 56 8.34 27.08 -21.44
N SER A 57 7.64 26.36 -20.56
CA SER A 57 7.85 26.47 -19.12
C SER A 57 9.36 26.39 -18.84
N PRO A 58 9.94 27.33 -18.07
CA PRO A 58 11.37 27.35 -17.82
C PRO A 58 11.73 26.12 -16.96
N GLY A 59 12.10 25.03 -17.63
CA GLY A 59 12.34 23.73 -17.02
C GLY A 59 12.20 22.50 -17.94
N GLY A 60 11.90 22.67 -19.23
CA GLY A 60 11.66 21.59 -20.19
C GLY A 60 12.87 20.71 -20.53
N ASP A 61 14.10 21.24 -20.49
CA ASP A 61 15.30 20.56 -21.01
C ASP A 61 16.36 20.25 -19.95
N MET A 62 15.93 19.76 -18.79
CA MET A 62 16.87 19.14 -17.88
C MET A 62 16.47 17.68 -17.73
N ARG A 63 17.15 16.82 -18.50
CA ARG A 63 17.13 15.36 -18.34
C ARG A 63 17.55 15.06 -16.90
N ARG A 64 16.59 15.08 -15.98
CA ARG A 64 16.85 14.92 -14.55
C ARG A 64 17.67 13.66 -14.36
N THR A 65 18.87 13.82 -13.80
CA THR A 65 19.82 12.75 -13.50
C THR A 65 19.08 11.62 -12.77
N PHE A 66 19.42 10.36 -13.02
CA PHE A 66 18.79 9.22 -12.36
C PHE A 66 18.75 9.42 -10.84
N PHE A 67 19.82 9.99 -10.27
CA PHE A 67 19.91 10.36 -8.86
C PHE A 67 18.91 11.43 -8.43
N ASN A 68 18.74 12.51 -9.20
CA ASN A 68 17.76 13.58 -8.91
C ASN A 68 16.30 13.12 -9.09
N ARG A 69 16.03 12.08 -9.90
CA ARG A 69 14.73 11.40 -9.98
C ARG A 69 14.52 10.41 -8.81
N THR A 70 15.59 9.74 -8.37
CA THR A 70 15.59 8.75 -7.28
C THR A 70 15.75 9.38 -5.89
N PHE A 71 16.04 10.68 -5.76
CA PHE A 71 16.10 11.36 -4.46
C PHE A 71 15.33 12.68 -4.37
N SER A 72 14.48 13.00 -5.35
CA SER A 72 13.56 14.16 -5.24
C SER A 72 12.61 14.02 -4.04
N PRO A 73 12.23 15.14 -3.37
CA PRO A 73 11.29 15.12 -2.25
C PRO A 73 9.96 14.43 -2.62
N LEU A 74 9.43 13.63 -1.70
CA LEU A 74 8.16 12.91 -1.84
C LEU A 74 6.98 13.89 -1.81
N GLY A 75 6.72 14.55 -2.94
CA GLY A 75 5.57 15.43 -3.12
C GLY A 75 4.22 14.72 -2.92
N LYS A 76 3.17 15.50 -2.64
CA LYS A 76 1.80 14.98 -2.55
C LYS A 76 1.39 14.30 -3.86
N GLY A 77 0.94 13.04 -3.77
CA GLY A 77 0.59 12.22 -4.94
C GLY A 77 1.76 11.87 -5.87
N SER A 78 2.98 11.84 -5.35
CA SER A 78 4.15 11.38 -6.09
C SER A 78 4.05 9.88 -6.43
N LEU A 79 4.47 9.53 -7.65
CA LEU A 79 4.55 8.13 -8.11
C LEU A 79 5.31 7.24 -7.13
N ARG A 80 6.38 7.77 -6.53
CA ARG A 80 7.26 7.03 -5.62
C ARG A 80 6.61 6.82 -4.26
N GLY A 81 5.88 7.82 -3.78
CA GLY A 81 5.08 7.68 -2.56
C GLY A 81 4.02 6.61 -2.71
N SER A 82 3.36 6.54 -3.86
CA SER A 82 2.38 5.48 -4.17
C SER A 82 3.02 4.09 -4.28
N ILE A 83 4.23 3.96 -4.82
CA ILE A 83 4.97 2.69 -4.83
C ILE A 83 5.24 2.25 -3.39
N PHE A 84 5.85 3.12 -2.58
CA PHE A 84 6.18 2.78 -1.20
C PHE A 84 4.94 2.50 -0.35
N ALA A 85 3.86 3.26 -0.55
CA ALA A 85 2.59 3.01 0.10
C ALA A 85 2.02 1.64 -0.29
N LEU A 86 2.05 1.27 -1.57
CA LEU A 86 1.55 -0.02 -2.04
C LEU A 86 2.42 -1.18 -1.54
N THR A 87 3.74 -1.05 -1.58
CA THR A 87 4.68 -2.05 -1.02
C THR A 87 4.48 -2.19 0.50
N ALA A 88 4.43 -1.08 1.25
CA ALA A 88 4.14 -1.10 2.68
C ALA A 88 2.77 -1.70 3.02
N SER A 89 1.80 -1.55 2.12
CA SER A 89 0.45 -2.10 2.27
C SER A 89 0.40 -3.62 2.10
N ALA A 90 1.30 -4.18 1.28
CA ALA A 90 1.48 -5.61 1.09
C ALA A 90 2.33 -6.21 2.22
N VAL A 91 3.41 -5.52 2.61
CA VAL A 91 4.32 -5.84 3.71
C VAL A 91 3.63 -5.60 5.06
N GLY A 92 2.63 -6.42 5.34
CA GLY A 92 1.97 -6.47 6.62
C GLY A 92 2.56 -7.58 7.48
N SER A 93 1.69 -8.18 8.28
CA SER A 93 2.03 -9.30 9.15
C SER A 93 2.28 -10.62 8.41
N GLY A 94 1.75 -10.77 7.19
CA GLY A 94 1.84 -12.01 6.41
C GLY A 94 3.24 -12.38 5.90
N VAL A 95 4.17 -11.42 5.78
CA VAL A 95 5.55 -11.73 5.35
C VAL A 95 6.30 -12.60 6.37
N LEU A 96 5.98 -12.45 7.66
CA LEU A 96 6.66 -13.14 8.75
C LEU A 96 6.33 -14.64 8.81
N SER A 97 5.21 -15.05 8.21
CA SER A 97 4.78 -16.44 8.13
C SER A 97 5.18 -17.14 6.83
N LEU A 98 5.78 -16.44 5.87
CA LEU A 98 6.23 -17.05 4.62
C LEU A 98 7.27 -18.16 4.82
N PRO A 99 8.26 -18.06 5.73
CA PRO A 99 9.17 -19.18 6.00
C PRO A 99 8.44 -20.43 6.48
N TYR A 100 7.36 -20.26 7.26
CA TYR A 100 6.52 -21.36 7.72
C TYR A 100 5.76 -22.03 6.58
N VAL A 101 5.41 -21.30 5.51
CA VAL A 101 4.82 -21.89 4.30
C VAL A 101 5.77 -22.87 3.62
N LEU A 102 7.08 -22.57 3.61
CA LEU A 102 8.12 -23.46 3.07
C LEU A 102 8.32 -24.68 3.98
N TYR A 103 8.22 -24.50 5.29
CA TYR A 103 8.23 -25.62 6.24
C TYR A 103 7.07 -26.59 6.02
N LEU A 104 5.84 -26.08 5.87
CA LEU A 104 4.66 -26.92 5.70
C LEU A 104 4.60 -27.70 4.38
N ASN A 105 5.13 -27.14 3.31
CA ASN A 105 4.92 -27.65 1.94
C ASN A 105 6.21 -28.11 1.25
N GLY A 106 7.37 -27.87 1.87
CA GLY A 106 8.67 -28.03 1.26
C GLY A 106 9.13 -26.74 0.56
N TRP A 107 10.44 -26.60 0.39
CA TRP A 107 11.04 -25.37 -0.11
C TRP A 107 10.64 -25.06 -1.56
N ALA A 108 10.52 -26.07 -2.43
CA ALA A 108 10.20 -25.85 -3.85
C ALA A 108 8.72 -25.49 -4.03
N LEU A 109 7.82 -26.20 -3.34
CA LEU A 109 6.38 -25.95 -3.40
C LEU A 109 6.03 -24.61 -2.71
N GLY A 110 6.71 -24.26 -1.62
CA GLY A 110 6.57 -22.94 -0.97
C GLY A 110 6.98 -21.79 -1.90
N LEU A 111 8.11 -21.91 -2.61
CA LEU A 111 8.53 -20.92 -3.61
C LEU A 111 7.54 -20.82 -4.78
N PHE A 112 6.98 -21.95 -5.22
CA PHE A 112 5.91 -21.95 -6.22
C PHE A 112 4.68 -21.18 -5.73
N PHE A 113 4.25 -21.35 -4.48
CA PHE A 113 3.14 -20.56 -3.93
C PHE A 113 3.45 -19.07 -3.87
N ILE A 114 4.68 -18.68 -3.51
CA ILE A 114 5.08 -17.27 -3.50
C ILE A 114 4.97 -16.66 -4.90
N PHE A 115 5.40 -17.39 -5.94
CA PHE A 115 5.24 -16.97 -7.33
C PHE A 115 3.77 -16.91 -7.76
N LEU A 116 2.96 -17.92 -7.39
CA LEU A 116 1.53 -17.95 -7.66
C LEU A 116 0.83 -16.75 -7.02
N GLY A 117 1.13 -16.45 -5.74
CA GLY A 117 0.60 -15.30 -5.01
C GLY A 117 0.95 -13.97 -5.68
N GLN A 118 2.20 -13.80 -6.11
CA GLN A 118 2.64 -12.62 -6.87
C GLN A 118 1.83 -12.47 -8.18
N SER A 119 1.68 -13.55 -8.94
CA SER A 119 0.97 -13.53 -10.22
C SER A 119 -0.52 -13.18 -10.03
N ALA A 120 -1.17 -13.75 -9.02
CA ALA A 120 -2.56 -13.49 -8.67
C ALA A 120 -2.76 -12.03 -8.22
N ALA A 121 -1.87 -11.52 -7.35
CA ALA A 121 -1.92 -10.13 -6.91
C ALA A 121 -1.72 -9.16 -8.08
N GLN A 122 -0.77 -9.45 -8.99
CA GLN A 122 -0.52 -8.62 -10.16
C GLN A 122 -1.73 -8.57 -11.11
N ILE A 123 -2.37 -9.71 -11.38
CA ILE A 123 -3.57 -9.77 -12.22
C ILE A 123 -4.72 -9.00 -11.56
N SER A 124 -4.98 -9.26 -10.28
CA SER A 124 -6.05 -8.63 -9.51
C SER A 124 -5.90 -7.09 -9.46
N LEU A 125 -4.71 -6.60 -9.13
CA LEU A 125 -4.44 -5.16 -9.10
C LEU A 125 -4.54 -4.51 -10.48
N ARG A 126 -4.14 -5.19 -11.56
CA ARG A 126 -4.28 -4.66 -12.93
C ARG A 126 -5.74 -4.57 -13.38
N MET A 127 -6.55 -5.55 -13.02
CA MET A 127 -8.00 -5.51 -13.28
C MET A 127 -8.63 -4.33 -12.53
N LEU A 128 -8.29 -4.16 -11.26
CA LEU A 128 -8.78 -3.04 -10.46
C LEU A 128 -8.30 -1.68 -10.99
N ALA A 129 -7.04 -1.59 -11.45
CA ALA A 129 -6.48 -0.40 -12.11
C ALA A 129 -7.27 -0.01 -13.34
N HIS A 130 -7.60 -1.00 -14.17
CA HIS A 130 -8.30 -0.76 -15.43
C HIS A 130 -9.67 -0.16 -15.16
N ILE A 131 -10.44 -0.73 -14.23
CA ILE A 131 -11.79 -0.26 -13.90
C ILE A 131 -11.76 1.11 -13.20
N ALA A 132 -10.79 1.35 -12.33
CA ALA A 132 -10.62 2.64 -11.67
C ALA A 132 -10.33 3.78 -12.67
N CYS A 133 -9.47 3.51 -13.67
CA CYS A 133 -9.12 4.48 -14.71
C CYS A 133 -10.25 4.72 -15.73
N THR A 134 -10.94 3.67 -16.16
CA THR A 134 -11.98 3.80 -17.22
C THR A 134 -13.26 4.47 -16.74
N HIS A 135 -13.51 4.49 -15.42
CA HIS A 135 -14.74 5.05 -14.87
C HIS A 135 -14.52 6.24 -13.94
N GLU A 136 -13.25 6.61 -13.65
CA GLU A 136 -12.90 7.70 -12.72
C GLU A 136 -13.60 7.58 -11.36
N ILE A 137 -13.87 6.34 -10.92
CA ILE A 137 -14.60 6.06 -9.69
C ILE A 137 -13.59 5.87 -8.54
N PRO A 138 -13.66 6.68 -7.46
CA PRO A 138 -12.72 6.57 -6.35
C PRO A 138 -13.05 5.45 -5.33
N ASN A 139 -14.28 4.91 -5.34
CA ASN A 139 -14.76 4.00 -4.28
C ASN A 139 -15.04 2.58 -4.79
N PHE A 140 -14.64 1.58 -3.98
CA PHE A 140 -14.90 0.15 -4.23
C PHE A 140 -16.38 -0.13 -4.46
N SER A 141 -17.26 0.46 -3.64
CA SER A 141 -18.70 0.20 -3.70
C SER A 141 -19.34 0.66 -5.02
N LYS A 142 -18.80 1.72 -5.63
CA LYS A 142 -19.30 2.23 -6.92
C LYS A 142 -18.81 1.38 -8.10
N ILE A 143 -17.60 0.80 -7.99
CA ILE A 143 -17.06 -0.14 -8.97
C ILE A 143 -17.95 -1.39 -9.04
N THR A 144 -18.33 -1.96 -7.90
CA THR A 144 -19.18 -3.15 -7.83
C THR A 144 -20.62 -2.90 -8.23
N ILE A 145 -21.22 -1.76 -7.87
CA ILE A 145 -22.57 -1.40 -8.32
C ILE A 145 -22.62 -1.37 -9.85
N LYS A 146 -21.57 -0.85 -10.50
CA LYS A 146 -21.50 -0.79 -11.96
C LYS A 146 -21.23 -2.15 -12.61
N ALA A 147 -20.45 -3.02 -11.95
CA ALA A 147 -20.11 -4.34 -12.47
C ALA A 147 -21.22 -5.38 -12.30
N GLY A 148 -21.98 -5.35 -11.20
CA GLY A 148 -22.94 -6.41 -10.87
C GLY A 148 -24.11 -5.98 -9.97
N GLY A 149 -24.40 -4.68 -9.92
CA GLY A 149 -25.56 -4.16 -9.19
C GLY A 149 -25.43 -4.17 -7.66
N LYS A 150 -26.56 -3.94 -6.98
CA LYS A 150 -26.61 -3.75 -5.52
C LYS A 150 -26.24 -5.02 -4.73
N GLY A 151 -26.59 -6.21 -5.23
CA GLY A 151 -26.31 -7.48 -4.55
C GLY A 151 -24.81 -7.79 -4.49
N LEU A 152 -24.10 -7.64 -5.61
CA LEU A 152 -22.65 -7.85 -5.65
C LEU A 152 -21.91 -6.83 -4.76
N ASN A 153 -22.40 -5.60 -4.71
CA ASN A 153 -21.85 -4.58 -3.82
C ASN A 153 -22.00 -4.95 -2.34
N LEU A 154 -23.16 -5.46 -1.94
CA LEU A 154 -23.37 -5.93 -0.57
C LEU A 154 -22.43 -7.09 -0.22
N LEU A 155 -22.31 -8.09 -1.10
CA LEU A 155 -21.41 -9.22 -0.89
C LEU A 155 -19.96 -8.76 -0.74
N LEU A 156 -19.47 -7.89 -1.64
CA LEU A 156 -18.10 -7.38 -1.56
C LEU A 156 -17.87 -6.59 -0.27
N SER A 157 -18.83 -5.75 0.11
CA SER A 157 -18.73 -4.94 1.34
C SER A 157 -18.61 -5.83 2.58
N ILE A 158 -19.39 -6.92 2.64
CA ILE A 158 -19.31 -7.91 3.73
C ILE A 158 -17.94 -8.61 3.70
N MET A 159 -17.45 -9.05 2.53
CA MET A 159 -16.14 -9.70 2.41
C MET A 159 -14.99 -8.79 2.85
N ILE A 160 -15.03 -7.50 2.46
CA ILE A 160 -14.02 -6.52 2.87
C ILE A 160 -14.11 -6.26 4.38
N LEU A 161 -15.31 -6.19 4.95
CA LEU A 161 -15.50 -6.01 6.39
C LEU A 161 -14.92 -7.20 7.18
N VAL A 162 -15.23 -8.43 6.78
CA VAL A 162 -14.68 -9.64 7.41
C VAL A 162 -13.16 -9.68 7.28
N PHE A 163 -12.63 -9.35 6.11
CA PHE A 163 -11.19 -9.29 5.88
C PHE A 163 -10.51 -8.26 6.78
N MET A 164 -11.04 -7.04 6.88
CA MET A 164 -10.43 -5.99 7.70
C MET A 164 -10.50 -6.32 9.19
N PHE A 165 -11.61 -6.91 9.65
CA PHE A 165 -11.71 -7.40 11.02
C PHE A 165 -10.67 -8.50 11.31
N GLY A 166 -10.52 -9.47 10.40
CA GLY A 166 -9.50 -10.51 10.50
C GLY A 166 -8.08 -9.97 10.49
N ALA A 167 -7.79 -8.99 9.63
CA ALA A 167 -6.49 -8.32 9.58
C ALA A 167 -6.18 -7.62 10.92
N CYS A 168 -7.14 -6.89 11.50
CA CYS A 168 -6.98 -6.26 12.81
C CYS A 168 -6.68 -7.30 13.92
N ILE A 169 -7.39 -8.44 13.94
CA ILE A 169 -7.12 -9.52 14.89
C ILE A 169 -5.70 -10.08 14.69
N SER A 170 -5.28 -10.32 13.44
CA SER A 170 -3.96 -10.87 13.16
C SER A 170 -2.83 -9.93 13.60
N TYR A 171 -2.99 -8.61 13.40
CA TYR A 171 -2.05 -7.59 13.85
C TYR A 171 -1.94 -7.60 15.38
N GLN A 172 -3.07 -7.74 16.07
CA GLN A 172 -3.10 -7.81 17.52
C GLN A 172 -2.41 -9.07 18.07
N ILE A 173 -2.65 -10.23 17.45
CA ILE A 173 -2.02 -11.50 17.83
C ILE A 173 -0.51 -11.38 17.65
N ILE A 174 -0.05 -10.95 16.48
CA ILE A 174 1.38 -10.91 16.14
C ILE A 174 2.11 -9.88 17.02
N MET A 175 1.51 -8.71 17.27
CA MET A 175 2.10 -7.74 18.19
C MET A 175 2.23 -8.27 19.61
N THR A 176 1.22 -9.02 20.09
CA THR A 176 1.24 -9.62 21.43
C THR A 176 2.30 -10.70 21.55
N SER A 177 2.42 -11.58 20.54
CA SER A 177 3.41 -12.66 20.53
C SER A 177 4.85 -12.13 20.41
N LEU A 178 5.07 -11.13 19.56
CA LEU A 178 6.37 -10.45 19.45
C LEU A 178 6.78 -9.75 20.75
N LEU A 179 5.85 -9.10 21.44
CA LEU A 179 6.16 -8.46 22.71
C LEU A 179 6.41 -9.47 23.84
N GLN A 180 5.74 -10.63 23.83
CA GLN A 180 6.07 -11.76 24.72
C GLN A 180 7.46 -12.32 24.45
N TYR A 181 7.84 -12.40 23.18
CA TYR A 181 9.20 -12.80 22.81
C TYR A 181 10.23 -11.82 23.37
N VAL A 182 9.97 -10.51 23.30
CA VAL A 182 10.83 -9.48 23.90
C VAL A 182 10.94 -9.66 25.42
N PHE A 183 9.82 -9.90 26.13
CA PHE A 183 9.86 -10.17 27.58
C PHE A 183 10.65 -11.44 27.92
N LYS A 184 10.57 -12.46 27.07
CA LYS A 184 11.38 -13.68 27.19
C LYS A 184 12.87 -13.40 27.01
N GLN A 185 13.24 -12.48 26.11
CA GLN A 185 14.62 -12.09 25.88
C GLN A 185 15.24 -11.37 27.10
N PHE A 186 14.46 -10.60 27.84
CA PHE A 186 14.92 -9.90 29.04
C PHE A 186 14.86 -10.74 30.33
N GLU A 187 14.55 -12.04 30.24
CA GLU A 187 14.47 -12.96 31.39
C GLU A 187 13.57 -12.44 32.52
N VAL A 188 12.52 -11.70 32.14
CA VAL A 188 11.54 -11.17 33.08
C VAL A 188 10.65 -12.32 33.55
N THR A 189 11.07 -13.01 34.60
CA THR A 189 10.37 -14.13 35.23
C THR A 189 9.35 -13.64 36.27
N TRP A 190 8.41 -12.77 35.89
CA TRP A 190 7.17 -12.71 36.70
C TRP A 190 6.36 -13.96 36.34
N VAL A 191 5.90 -14.68 37.37
CA VAL A 191 5.28 -16.01 37.26
C VAL A 191 4.06 -16.06 36.31
N ASP A 192 3.52 -14.90 35.90
CA ASP A 192 2.35 -14.76 35.05
C ASP A 192 2.54 -14.05 33.68
N VAL A 193 3.76 -13.62 33.29
CA VAL A 193 3.98 -12.88 32.00
C VAL A 193 3.56 -13.70 30.78
N TYR A 194 3.65 -15.02 30.86
CA TYR A 194 3.28 -15.93 29.76
C TYR A 194 1.85 -16.45 29.86
N GLY A 195 1.15 -16.14 30.95
CA GLY A 195 -0.21 -16.59 31.20
C GLY A 195 -1.21 -15.96 30.23
N TRP A 196 -2.23 -16.74 29.86
CA TRP A 196 -3.39 -16.28 29.09
C TRP A 196 -3.99 -14.94 29.61
N PRO A 197 -4.13 -14.69 30.93
CA PRO A 197 -4.65 -13.40 31.43
C PRO A 197 -3.74 -12.21 31.10
N PHE A 198 -2.42 -12.35 31.22
CA PHE A 198 -1.49 -11.28 30.88
C PHE A 198 -1.54 -10.94 29.39
N LYS A 199 -1.67 -11.96 28.51
CA LYS A 199 -1.84 -11.74 27.06
C LYS A 199 -3.04 -10.86 26.75
N ILE A 200 -4.16 -11.10 27.43
CA ILE A 200 -5.42 -10.36 27.22
C ILE A 200 -5.29 -8.93 27.72
N ILE A 201 -4.73 -8.73 28.92
CA ILE A 201 -4.53 -7.39 29.50
C ILE A 201 -3.57 -6.57 28.64
N GLN A 202 -2.45 -7.16 28.24
CA GLN A 202 -1.45 -6.54 27.37
C GLN A 202 -2.06 -6.15 26.01
N SER A 203 -2.79 -7.07 25.38
CA SER A 203 -3.49 -6.82 24.12
C SER A 203 -4.53 -5.69 24.26
N GLY A 204 -5.37 -5.75 25.30
CA GLY A 204 -6.36 -4.70 25.57
C GLY A 204 -5.73 -3.32 25.77
N PHE A 205 -4.62 -3.25 26.52
CA PHE A 205 -3.89 -2.01 26.76
C PHE A 205 -3.31 -1.43 25.46
N ILE A 206 -2.67 -2.24 24.63
CA ILE A 206 -2.13 -1.81 23.33
C ILE A 206 -3.26 -1.30 22.43
N ALA A 207 -4.39 -2.02 22.37
CA ALA A 207 -5.51 -1.63 21.55
C ALA A 207 -6.11 -0.28 22.00
N LEU A 208 -6.29 -0.09 23.30
CA LEU A 208 -6.90 1.12 23.85
C LEU A 208 -5.95 2.33 23.88
N CYS A 209 -4.68 2.12 24.23
CA CYS A 209 -3.74 3.21 24.43
C CYS A 209 -2.93 3.58 23.19
N ILE A 210 -2.77 2.65 22.23
CA ILE A 210 -1.98 2.90 21.02
C ILE A 210 -2.87 2.88 19.77
N LEU A 211 -3.58 1.79 19.51
CA LEU A 211 -4.31 1.62 18.25
C LEU A 211 -5.55 2.55 18.15
N PHE A 212 -6.29 2.70 19.24
CA PHE A 212 -7.48 3.56 19.31
C PHE A 212 -7.16 5.05 19.03
N PRO A 213 -6.19 5.70 19.70
CA PRO A 213 -5.87 7.10 19.39
C PRO A 213 -5.24 7.26 18.01
N LEU A 214 -4.52 6.27 17.50
CA LEU A 214 -3.96 6.32 16.14
C LEU A 214 -5.06 6.23 15.07
N SER A 215 -6.10 5.44 15.29
CA SER A 215 -7.26 5.35 14.40
C SER A 215 -8.03 6.67 14.30
N MET A 216 -7.99 7.51 15.34
CA MET A 216 -8.61 8.84 15.31
C MET A 216 -7.84 9.88 14.49
N LYS A 217 -6.54 9.68 14.20
CA LYS A 217 -5.74 10.64 13.44
C LYS A 217 -6.02 10.51 11.94
N ARG A 218 -6.54 11.60 11.35
CA ARG A 218 -7.04 11.66 9.96
C ARG A 218 -5.97 12.04 8.92
N ASP A 219 -4.77 12.40 9.35
CA ASP A 219 -3.77 13.01 8.47
C ASP A 219 -3.05 12.01 7.56
N MET A 220 -3.47 11.96 6.30
CA MET A 220 -2.86 11.15 5.25
C MET A 220 -1.43 11.59 4.86
N SER A 221 -0.96 12.76 5.30
CA SER A 221 0.42 13.21 5.04
C SER A 221 1.47 12.44 5.84
N ALA A 222 1.15 12.02 7.07
CA ALA A 222 2.03 11.21 7.91
C ALA A 222 2.25 9.79 7.34
N PHE A 223 1.27 9.31 6.55
CA PHE A 223 1.30 7.97 5.97
C PHE A 223 2.51 7.71 5.07
N ARG A 224 3.00 8.72 4.34
CA ARG A 224 4.17 8.52 3.45
C ARG A 224 5.45 8.20 4.20
N TYR A 225 5.65 8.88 5.33
CA TYR A 225 6.78 8.61 6.20
C TYR A 225 6.63 7.26 6.89
N ALA A 226 5.39 6.89 7.24
CA ALA A 226 5.07 5.57 7.76
C ALA A 226 5.41 4.44 6.76
N SER A 227 5.09 4.59 5.47
CA SER A 227 5.42 3.60 4.43
C SER A 227 6.92 3.48 4.17
N LEU A 228 7.68 4.57 4.31
CA LEU A 228 9.14 4.51 4.22
C LEU A 228 9.72 3.75 5.41
N LEU A 229 9.21 4.03 6.61
CA LEU A 229 9.66 3.40 7.84
C LEU A 229 9.36 1.89 7.83
N SER A 230 8.21 1.48 7.28
CA SER A 230 7.89 0.07 7.16
C SER A 230 8.80 -0.68 6.19
N LEU A 231 9.15 -0.06 5.07
CA LEU A 231 10.13 -0.62 4.13
C LEU A 231 11.53 -0.69 4.72
N ALA A 232 11.94 0.33 5.48
CA ALA A 232 13.22 0.33 6.17
C ALA A 232 13.27 -0.81 7.22
N SER A 233 12.19 -1.01 7.97
CA SER A 233 12.09 -2.13 8.91
C SER A 233 12.15 -3.48 8.18
N LEU A 234 11.43 -3.65 7.08
CA LEU A 234 11.48 -4.90 6.30
C LEU A 234 12.89 -5.20 5.79
N PHE A 235 13.53 -4.17 5.23
CA PHE A 235 14.90 -4.28 4.73
C PHE A 235 15.88 -4.66 5.86
N TYR A 236 15.73 -4.03 7.03
CA TYR A 236 16.52 -4.37 8.21
C TYR A 236 16.26 -5.81 8.66
N THR A 237 15.01 -6.25 8.74
CA THR A 237 14.67 -7.65 9.05
C THR A 237 15.31 -8.62 8.06
N ALA A 238 15.28 -8.33 6.76
CA ALA A 238 15.94 -9.16 5.76
C ALA A 238 17.46 -9.25 5.97
N ILE A 239 18.13 -8.13 6.27
CA ILE A 239 19.57 -8.11 6.56
C ILE A 239 19.90 -8.94 7.80
N VAL A 240 19.16 -8.75 8.90
CA VAL A 240 19.38 -9.50 10.15
C VAL A 240 19.24 -11.00 9.90
N LEU A 241 18.21 -11.42 9.16
CA LEU A 241 18.03 -12.82 8.82
C LEU A 241 19.20 -13.36 7.97
N ILE A 242 19.68 -12.61 6.97
CA ILE A 242 20.81 -13.02 6.12
C ILE A 242 22.10 -13.13 6.95
N ALA A 243 22.36 -12.14 7.81
CA ALA A 243 23.59 -12.08 8.60
C ALA A 243 23.67 -13.22 9.64
N GLU A 244 22.54 -13.60 10.21
CA GLU A 244 22.49 -14.64 11.24
C GLU A 244 22.26 -16.05 10.70
N MET A 245 21.78 -16.19 9.46
CA MET A 245 21.63 -17.47 8.77
C MET A 245 22.82 -18.44 8.92
N PRO A 246 24.09 -18.05 8.69
CA PRO A 246 25.20 -19.00 8.76
C PRO A 246 25.47 -19.56 10.17
N ALA A 247 25.10 -18.81 11.23
CA ALA A 247 25.24 -19.29 12.60
C ALA A 247 24.19 -20.37 12.91
N TYR A 248 22.93 -20.08 12.57
CA TYR A 248 21.81 -21.00 12.75
C TYR A 248 21.87 -22.23 11.83
N TYR A 249 22.39 -22.07 10.62
CA TYR A 249 22.56 -23.17 9.69
C TYR A 249 23.48 -24.26 10.26
N LYS A 250 24.63 -23.86 10.84
CA LYS A 250 25.60 -24.81 11.42
C LYS A 250 25.05 -25.59 12.60
N GLU A 251 24.12 -25.00 13.35
CA GLU A 251 23.50 -25.65 14.50
C GLU A 251 22.41 -26.63 14.08
N ASN A 252 21.63 -26.29 13.05
CA ASN A 252 20.48 -27.07 12.60
C ASN A 252 20.78 -28.04 11.44
N GLU A 253 21.98 -27.98 10.85
CA GLU A 253 22.49 -28.93 9.85
C GLU A 253 22.29 -30.42 10.22
N PRO A 254 22.58 -30.90 11.45
CA PRO A 254 22.43 -32.31 11.78
C PRO A 254 20.97 -32.82 11.83
N THR A 255 19.97 -31.92 11.86
CA THR A 255 18.54 -32.25 11.93
C THR A 255 17.79 -31.91 10.64
N ALA A 256 18.50 -31.47 9.60
CA ALA A 256 17.91 -30.94 8.38
C ALA A 256 17.39 -32.06 7.45
N ILE A 257 16.11 -32.43 7.60
CA ILE A 257 15.40 -33.17 6.55
C ILE A 257 14.80 -32.15 5.57
N THR A 258 15.45 -31.96 4.42
CA THR A 258 14.95 -31.08 3.35
C THR A 258 14.25 -31.90 2.27
N SER A 259 12.94 -32.11 2.40
CA SER A 259 12.18 -32.62 1.25
C SER A 259 11.80 -31.48 0.30
N PRO A 260 11.91 -31.67 -1.02
CA PRO A 260 11.58 -30.64 -2.00
C PRO A 260 10.10 -30.27 -2.01
N ALA A 261 9.22 -31.25 -1.76
CA ALA A 261 7.78 -31.03 -1.64
C ALA A 261 7.18 -32.04 -0.65
N TYR A 262 6.30 -31.55 0.23
CA TYR A 262 5.39 -32.37 1.03
C TYR A 262 3.99 -32.18 0.46
N LEU A 263 3.38 -33.28 -0.01
CA LEU A 263 2.05 -33.26 -0.62
C LEU A 263 1.00 -33.69 0.41
N ASP A 264 0.72 -32.80 1.36
CA ASP A 264 -0.29 -33.01 2.41
C ASP A 264 -1.43 -31.99 2.31
N TRP A 265 -2.49 -32.17 3.10
CA TRP A 265 -3.57 -31.19 3.24
C TRP A 265 -3.11 -29.80 3.70
N ASN A 266 -1.87 -29.69 4.19
CA ASN A 266 -1.21 -28.43 4.55
C ASN A 266 -0.95 -27.50 3.35
N ILE A 267 -1.06 -28.00 2.11
CA ILE A 267 -1.02 -27.23 0.87
C ILE A 267 -2.02 -26.09 0.89
N PHE A 268 -3.26 -26.33 1.36
CA PHE A 268 -4.28 -25.29 1.43
C PHE A 268 -3.95 -24.22 2.47
N THR A 269 -3.38 -24.63 3.61
CA THR A 269 -2.90 -23.71 4.65
C THR A 269 -1.77 -22.84 4.12
N GLY A 270 -0.78 -23.42 3.42
CA GLY A 270 0.31 -22.64 2.83
C GLY A 270 -0.14 -21.69 1.72
N ALA A 271 -1.04 -22.13 0.86
CA ALA A 271 -1.62 -21.30 -0.19
C ALA A 271 -2.40 -20.11 0.40
N SER A 272 -3.23 -20.36 1.42
CA SER A 272 -4.02 -19.29 2.08
C SER A 272 -3.12 -18.27 2.80
N MET A 273 -2.08 -18.72 3.50
CA MET A 273 -1.08 -17.82 4.11
C MET A 273 -0.36 -16.97 3.06
N THR A 274 -0.03 -17.56 1.90
CA THR A 274 0.63 -16.83 0.82
C THR A 274 -0.29 -15.79 0.19
N PHE A 275 -1.56 -16.12 -0.07
CA PHE A 275 -2.54 -15.14 -0.56
C PHE A 275 -2.78 -14.02 0.44
N TYR A 276 -2.83 -14.34 1.73
CA TYR A 276 -2.91 -13.34 2.78
C TYR A 276 -1.69 -12.39 2.79
N ALA A 277 -0.47 -12.91 2.58
CA ALA A 277 0.74 -12.10 2.52
C ALA A 277 0.81 -11.14 1.31
N TYR A 278 0.16 -11.48 0.20
CA TYR A 278 0.11 -10.64 -1.01
C TYR A 278 -1.15 -9.74 -1.09
N GLN A 279 -1.98 -9.73 -0.05
CA GLN A 279 -3.24 -9.01 -0.05
C GLN A 279 -3.03 -7.49 0.15
N CYS A 280 -3.10 -6.72 -0.94
CA CYS A 280 -2.96 -5.26 -0.94
C CYS A 280 -4.04 -4.53 -1.77
N GLN A 281 -5.00 -5.28 -2.32
CA GLN A 281 -6.02 -4.82 -3.27
C GLN A 281 -6.85 -3.68 -2.68
N VAL A 282 -7.31 -3.81 -1.43
CA VAL A 282 -8.20 -2.84 -0.78
C VAL A 282 -7.51 -1.48 -0.55
N GLN A 283 -6.17 -1.46 -0.52
CA GLN A 283 -5.39 -0.24 -0.30
C GLN A 283 -5.06 0.47 -1.64
N MET A 284 -5.33 -0.19 -2.77
CA MET A 284 -5.06 0.35 -4.09
C MET A 284 -5.92 1.58 -4.44
N LEU A 285 -7.22 1.60 -4.12
CA LEU A 285 -8.10 2.72 -4.49
C LEU A 285 -7.77 4.03 -3.75
N PRO A 286 -7.49 4.01 -2.44
CA PRO A 286 -6.95 5.20 -1.77
C PRO A 286 -5.63 5.68 -2.39
N ILE A 287 -4.72 4.76 -2.77
CA ILE A 287 -3.46 5.12 -3.42
C ILE A 287 -3.71 5.73 -4.82
N HIS A 288 -4.72 5.23 -5.53
CA HIS A 288 -5.14 5.76 -6.83
C HIS A 288 -5.68 7.19 -6.73
N SER A 289 -6.55 7.45 -5.75
CA SER A 289 -7.17 8.78 -5.58
C SER A 289 -6.17 9.84 -5.11
N GLU A 290 -5.09 9.45 -4.43
CA GLU A 290 -4.00 10.36 -4.07
C GLU A 290 -3.01 10.65 -5.21
N LEU A 291 -2.95 9.81 -6.24
CA LEU A 291 -1.94 9.92 -7.29
C LEU A 291 -2.25 11.11 -8.22
N VAL A 292 -1.28 12.02 -8.40
CA VAL A 292 -1.43 13.15 -9.34
C VAL A 292 -1.44 12.61 -10.78
N ASN A 293 -2.50 12.91 -11.54
CA ASN A 293 -2.73 12.41 -12.91
C ASN A 293 -2.71 10.87 -12.99
N PRO A 294 -3.76 10.20 -12.48
CA PRO A 294 -3.87 8.75 -12.47
C PRO A 294 -4.19 8.21 -13.87
N GLU A 295 -3.17 8.13 -14.73
CA GLU A 295 -3.27 7.44 -16.02
C GLU A 295 -3.02 5.93 -15.82
N TYR A 296 -3.72 5.07 -16.56
CA TYR A 296 -3.56 3.61 -16.50
C TYR A 296 -2.09 3.18 -16.59
N ARG A 297 -1.35 3.72 -17.57
CA ARG A 297 0.08 3.42 -17.77
C ARG A 297 0.93 3.76 -16.54
N ARG A 298 0.56 4.82 -15.82
CA ARG A 298 1.29 5.28 -14.63
C ARG A 298 1.01 4.38 -13.43
N ILE A 299 -0.24 3.99 -13.22
CA ILE A 299 -0.64 3.10 -12.12
C ILE A 299 -0.10 1.68 -12.33
N THR A 300 -0.13 1.16 -13.56
CA THR A 300 0.49 -0.15 -13.87
C THR A 300 1.99 -0.15 -13.57
N LYS A 301 2.69 0.97 -13.78
CA LYS A 301 4.10 1.10 -13.35
C LYS A 301 4.26 1.07 -11.83
N VAL A 302 3.33 1.67 -11.08
CA VAL A 302 3.32 1.60 -9.61
C VAL A 302 3.15 0.15 -9.16
N ILE A 303 2.12 -0.53 -9.67
CA ILE A 303 1.78 -1.92 -9.34
C ILE A 303 2.96 -2.84 -9.65
N ASN A 304 3.50 -2.79 -10.88
CA ASN A 304 4.58 -3.69 -11.29
C ASN A 304 5.84 -3.48 -10.44
N ARG A 305 6.18 -2.24 -10.06
CA ARG A 305 7.35 -1.96 -9.24
C ARG A 305 7.15 -2.37 -7.78
N ALA A 306 5.96 -2.13 -7.23
CA ALA A 306 5.63 -2.52 -5.86
C ALA A 306 5.66 -4.04 -5.70
N ILE A 307 4.90 -4.77 -6.54
CA ILE A 307 4.81 -6.23 -6.48
C ILE A 307 6.15 -6.92 -6.78
N LEU A 308 6.96 -6.37 -7.68
CA LEU A 308 8.31 -6.89 -7.91
C LEU A 308 9.23 -6.69 -6.70
N SER A 309 9.10 -5.54 -6.02
CA SER A 309 9.83 -5.27 -4.77
C SER A 309 9.39 -6.25 -3.68
N ASP A 310 8.08 -6.44 -3.49
CA ASP A 310 7.53 -7.36 -2.50
C ASP A 310 7.99 -8.79 -2.74
N PHE A 311 7.88 -9.28 -3.99
CA PHE A 311 8.35 -10.61 -4.36
C PHE A 311 9.83 -10.83 -4.03
N SER A 312 10.68 -9.84 -4.32
CA SER A 312 12.11 -9.94 -4.03
C SER A 312 12.38 -10.09 -2.53
N PHE A 313 11.70 -9.29 -1.69
CA PHE A 313 11.82 -9.41 -0.23
C PHE A 313 11.24 -10.71 0.29
N TYR A 314 10.10 -11.14 -0.25
CA TYR A 314 9.38 -12.32 0.20
C TYR A 314 10.17 -13.58 -0.09
N VAL A 315 10.77 -13.70 -1.27
CA VAL A 315 11.66 -14.83 -1.61
C VAL A 315 12.87 -14.86 -0.68
N VAL A 316 13.52 -13.72 -0.45
CA VAL A 316 14.69 -13.63 0.44
C VAL A 316 14.34 -14.02 1.87
N ILE A 317 13.30 -13.42 2.45
CA ILE A 317 12.90 -13.70 3.83
C ILE A 317 12.40 -15.14 3.98
N ALA A 318 11.61 -15.65 3.03
CA ALA A 318 11.12 -17.02 3.03
C ALA A 318 12.26 -18.04 3.00
N THR A 319 13.17 -17.91 2.04
CA THR A 319 14.30 -18.85 1.88
C THR A 319 15.26 -18.79 3.05
N VAL A 320 15.72 -17.60 3.42
CA VAL A 320 16.66 -17.41 4.54
C VAL A 320 16.04 -17.85 5.86
N GLY A 321 14.77 -17.51 6.11
CA GLY A 321 14.04 -17.93 7.31
C GLY A 321 13.89 -19.45 7.40
N TYR A 322 13.59 -20.11 6.27
CA TYR A 322 13.45 -21.57 6.24
C TYR A 322 14.79 -22.28 6.41
N PHE A 323 15.84 -21.88 5.68
CA PHE A 323 17.16 -22.50 5.79
C PHE A 323 17.87 -22.20 7.12
N SER A 324 17.44 -21.16 7.84
CA SER A 324 17.96 -20.87 9.19
C SER A 324 17.45 -21.88 10.22
N SER A 325 16.17 -22.28 10.16
CA SER A 325 15.53 -23.06 11.25
C SER A 325 15.12 -24.48 10.85
N PHE A 326 15.09 -24.80 9.56
CA PHE A 326 14.63 -26.09 9.02
C PHE A 326 13.33 -26.58 9.68
N GLN A 327 13.41 -27.63 10.51
CA GLN A 327 12.26 -28.26 11.16
C GLN A 327 11.70 -27.46 12.35
N ASP A 328 12.48 -26.54 12.91
CA ASP A 328 12.10 -25.69 14.04
C ASP A 328 11.59 -24.31 13.58
N THR A 329 11.13 -24.21 12.33
CA THR A 329 10.59 -22.95 11.77
C THR A 329 9.29 -22.58 12.49
N ALA A 330 9.34 -21.53 13.31
CA ALA A 330 8.16 -20.98 13.96
C ALA A 330 7.20 -20.34 12.94
N ALA A 331 5.92 -20.25 13.30
CA ALA A 331 4.89 -19.58 12.49
C ALA A 331 5.20 -18.10 12.21
N ILE A 332 6.01 -17.47 13.06
CA ILE A 332 6.57 -16.14 12.90
C ILE A 332 8.09 -16.29 12.89
N VAL A 333 8.74 -15.91 11.78
CA VAL A 333 10.19 -16.09 11.58
C VAL A 333 11.07 -15.47 12.67
N LEU A 334 10.57 -14.42 13.33
CA LEU A 334 11.27 -13.72 14.40
C LEU A 334 11.19 -14.44 15.75
N GLU A 335 10.26 -15.38 15.93
CA GLU A 335 10.11 -16.16 17.16
C GLU A 335 11.03 -17.39 17.18
N ARG A 336 12.32 -17.18 16.90
CA ARG A 336 13.30 -18.26 16.90
C ARG A 336 13.89 -18.51 18.28
N LYS A 337 14.26 -19.75 18.55
CA LYS A 337 15.01 -20.12 19.76
C LYS A 337 16.39 -19.44 19.73
N ARG A 338 16.91 -19.09 20.90
CA ARG A 338 18.25 -18.52 21.05
C ARG A 338 19.30 -19.56 20.66
N LEU A 339 20.41 -19.14 20.04
CA LEU A 339 21.57 -20.02 19.81
C LEU A 339 22.16 -20.46 21.18
N PRO A 340 22.53 -21.74 21.36
CA PRO A 340 23.19 -22.26 22.54
C PRO A 340 24.63 -21.71 22.57
N GLY A 341 24.85 -20.69 23.39
CA GLY A 341 26.16 -20.05 23.56
C GLY A 341 26.12 -18.53 23.59
N GLN A 342 25.02 -17.89 23.18
CA GLN A 342 24.82 -16.45 23.36
C GLN A 342 24.33 -16.14 24.78
N THR A 343 25.16 -15.45 25.54
CA THR A 343 24.92 -15.12 26.95
C THR A 343 24.17 -13.79 27.15
N GLY A 344 23.64 -13.19 26.09
CA GLY A 344 22.90 -11.91 26.13
C GLY A 344 21.73 -11.86 25.15
N PRO A 345 20.83 -10.86 25.28
CA PRO A 345 19.69 -10.70 24.37
C PRO A 345 20.17 -10.41 22.96
N ASP A 346 19.53 -11.03 21.95
CA ASP A 346 19.81 -10.81 20.53
C ASP A 346 19.36 -9.41 20.11
N VAL A 347 20.20 -8.41 20.35
CA VAL A 347 19.90 -6.98 20.11
C VAL A 347 19.48 -6.74 18.66
N PHE A 348 20.11 -7.43 17.70
CA PHE A 348 19.79 -7.28 16.27
C PHE A 348 18.35 -7.71 15.95
N VAL A 349 17.93 -8.86 16.48
CA VAL A 349 16.55 -9.37 16.36
C VAL A 349 15.58 -8.48 17.11
N LEU A 350 15.96 -8.02 18.29
CA LEU A 350 15.10 -7.19 19.12
C LEU A 350 14.79 -5.85 18.44
N VAL A 351 15.78 -5.23 17.81
CA VAL A 351 15.59 -4.05 16.95
C VAL A 351 14.68 -4.37 15.76
N ALA A 352 14.82 -5.56 15.15
CA ALA A 352 13.96 -5.97 14.04
C ALA A 352 12.49 -6.13 14.50
N ILE A 353 12.28 -6.71 15.68
CA ILE A 353 10.97 -6.86 16.31
C ILE A 353 10.36 -5.49 16.61
N CYS A 354 11.13 -4.56 17.19
CA CYS A 354 10.64 -3.19 17.41
C CYS A 354 10.23 -2.51 16.10
N GLY A 355 11.02 -2.70 15.04
CA GLY A 355 10.69 -2.21 13.70
C GLY A 355 9.37 -2.79 13.18
N VAL A 356 9.19 -4.11 13.27
CA VAL A 356 7.97 -4.81 12.81
C VAL A 356 6.75 -4.45 13.66
N ILE A 357 6.89 -4.28 14.97
CA ILE A 357 5.81 -3.76 15.82
C ILE A 357 5.40 -2.37 15.34
N LEU A 358 6.37 -1.51 15.05
CA LEU A 358 6.11 -0.18 14.51
C LEU A 358 5.42 -0.23 13.14
N THR A 359 5.81 -1.16 12.25
CA THR A 359 5.13 -1.31 10.95
C THR A 359 3.68 -1.74 11.12
N ILE A 360 3.38 -2.65 12.04
CA ILE A 360 2.02 -3.12 12.32
C ILE A 360 1.17 -1.99 12.92
N ILE A 361 1.72 -1.22 13.86
CA ILE A 361 1.04 -0.04 14.42
C ILE A 361 0.67 0.96 13.32
N LEU A 362 1.58 1.16 12.36
CA LEU A 362 1.36 2.05 11.21
C LEU A 362 0.41 1.46 10.16
N ALA A 363 0.35 0.14 10.03
CA ALA A 363 -0.55 -0.56 9.10
C ALA A 363 -2.01 -0.56 9.58
N PHE A 364 -2.25 -0.59 10.89
CA PHE A 364 -3.58 -0.62 11.49
C PHE A 364 -4.53 0.50 11.02
N PRO A 365 -4.18 1.80 11.08
CA PRO A 365 -5.06 2.86 10.58
C PRO A 365 -5.30 2.79 9.06
N LEU A 366 -4.41 2.15 8.30
CA LEU A 366 -4.56 2.00 6.84
C LEU A 366 -5.59 0.95 6.49
N SER A 367 -5.63 -0.15 7.23
CA SER A 367 -6.67 -1.16 7.08
C SER A 367 -8.04 -0.61 7.47
N TRP A 368 -8.10 0.35 8.41
CA TRP A 368 -9.34 0.98 8.84
C TRP A 368 -9.86 2.08 7.90
N ASN A 369 -9.00 2.72 7.10
CA ASN A 369 -9.44 3.84 6.26
C ASN A 369 -10.43 3.42 5.14
N PRO A 370 -10.26 2.29 4.44
CA PRO A 370 -11.21 1.81 3.44
C PRO A 370 -12.61 1.53 3.99
N THR A 371 -12.74 0.97 5.20
CA THR A 371 -14.06 0.68 5.80
C THR A 371 -14.83 1.94 6.14
N ARG A 372 -14.14 3.06 6.40
CA ARG A 372 -14.75 4.38 6.60
C ARG A 372 -15.22 5.03 5.29
N GLN A 373 -14.65 4.65 4.15
CA GLN A 373 -14.94 5.24 2.83
C GLN A 373 -15.96 4.43 2.01
N GLN A 374 -16.25 3.19 2.43
CA GLN A 374 -17.36 2.38 1.93
C GLN A 374 -18.69 2.93 2.43
#